data_AF-A0A496PNX6-F1
#
_entry.id   AF-A0A496PNX6-F1
#
_cell.length_a   1.000
_cell.length_b   1.000
_cell.length_c   1.000
_cell.angle_alpha   90.00
_cell.angle_beta   90.00
_cell.angle_gamma   90.00
#
_symmetry.space_group_name_H-M   'P 1'
#
loop_
_entity.id
_entity.type
_entity.pdbx_description
1 polymer ?
#
loop_
_entity_poly.entity_id
_entity_poly.type
_entity_poly.pdbx_seq_one_letter_code
_entity_poly.pdbx_strand_id
1 'polypeptide(L)'
;TVDAYPNRSFTAKVTEVRFAPKTVEGVVTYETLLTVDNSDLSLRPGMTATADIIVKRIKDVVLVPNTALRFIPPVKQHSPPKGGGGLLSAILPRRPPREYREKPSADISRQRVWKLMGGKLVAVNITIGATDGRMTEVVKGDIEPGLPLVVDTRSSVN
;
A
#
# COMPACT_ATOMS: atom_id res chain seq x y z
N THR A 1 -16.37 17.45 8.21
CA THR A 1 -16.90 17.92 9.51
C THR A 1 -16.37 19.31 9.78
N VAL A 2 -16.91 20.03 10.76
CA VAL A 2 -16.35 21.33 11.22
C VAL A 2 -16.11 21.27 12.72
N ASP A 3 -15.12 22.02 13.20
CA ASP A 3 -14.70 21.94 14.61
C ASP A 3 -15.84 22.33 15.57
N ALA A 4 -16.72 23.24 15.14
CA ALA A 4 -17.91 23.64 15.88
C ALA A 4 -19.00 22.52 15.97
N TYR A 5 -18.96 21.53 15.08
CA TYR A 5 -19.92 20.42 15.00
C TYR A 5 -19.20 19.10 14.68
N PRO A 6 -18.41 18.55 15.63
CA PRO A 6 -17.54 17.40 15.37
C PRO A 6 -18.31 16.13 15.00
N ASN A 7 -19.53 15.97 15.53
CA ASN A 7 -20.38 14.81 15.30
C ASN A 7 -21.33 14.97 14.10
N ARG A 8 -21.19 16.03 13.31
CA ARG A 8 -22.05 16.30 12.16
C ARG A 8 -21.26 16.34 10.86
N SER A 9 -21.68 15.53 9.91
CA SER A 9 -21.16 15.56 8.55
C SER A 9 -21.97 16.51 7.68
N PHE A 10 -21.25 17.26 6.83
CA PHE A 10 -21.81 18.17 5.85
C PHE A 10 -21.47 17.64 4.46
N THR A 11 -22.50 17.41 3.64
CA THR A 11 -22.30 16.94 2.28
C THR A 11 -21.77 18.09 1.43
N ALA A 12 -20.65 17.86 0.77
CA ALA A 12 -19.96 18.84 -0.05
C ALA A 12 -19.71 18.30 -1.46
N LYS A 13 -19.61 19.21 -2.43
CA LYS A 13 -19.12 18.92 -3.79
C LYS A 13 -17.95 19.84 -4.11
N VAL A 14 -16.84 19.26 -4.55
CA VAL A 14 -15.70 20.01 -5.07
C VAL A 14 -16.11 20.66 -6.39
N THR A 15 -15.96 21.98 -6.49
CA THR A 15 -16.29 22.75 -7.70
C THR A 15 -15.06 23.20 -8.45
N GLU A 16 -13.95 23.44 -7.75
CA GLU A 16 -12.72 23.94 -8.36
C GLU A 16 -11.52 23.50 -7.53
N VAL A 17 -10.44 23.12 -8.21
CA VAL A 17 -9.11 22.96 -7.63
C VAL A 17 -8.20 23.95 -8.34
N ARG A 18 -7.68 24.94 -7.61
CA ARG A 18 -6.81 25.96 -8.21
C ARG A 18 -5.45 25.35 -8.50
N PHE A 19 -4.95 25.55 -9.72
CA PHE A 19 -3.64 25.03 -10.13
C PHE A 19 -2.45 25.81 -9.59
N ALA A 20 -2.64 27.04 -9.10
CA ALA A 20 -1.59 27.85 -8.52
C ALA A 20 -1.42 27.49 -7.02
N PRO A 21 -0.36 26.77 -6.62
CA PRO A 21 -0.16 26.42 -5.22
C PRO A 21 0.36 27.60 -4.42
N LYS A 22 0.24 27.49 -3.10
CA LYS A 22 0.94 28.33 -2.13
C LYS A 22 1.85 27.44 -1.29
N THR A 23 3.07 27.90 -1.02
CA THR A 23 3.98 27.21 -0.11
C THR A 23 3.95 27.92 1.24
N VAL A 24 3.57 27.20 2.28
CA VAL A 24 3.54 27.70 3.67
C VAL A 24 4.39 26.74 4.51
N GLU A 25 5.44 27.25 5.16
CA GLU A 25 6.35 26.44 5.99
C GLU A 25 6.92 25.21 5.27
N GLY A 26 7.15 25.31 3.95
CA GLY A 26 7.67 24.22 3.13
C GLY A 26 6.61 23.21 2.67
N VAL A 27 5.35 23.36 3.08
CA VAL A 27 4.22 22.54 2.61
C VAL A 27 3.56 23.20 1.40
N VAL A 28 3.47 22.45 0.29
CA VAL A 28 2.79 22.89 -0.94
C VAL A 28 1.30 22.61 -0.83
N THR A 29 0.49 23.67 -0.85
CA THR A 29 -0.97 23.59 -0.65
C THR A 29 -1.70 24.13 -1.88
N TYR A 30 -2.68 23.37 -2.36
CA TYR A 30 -3.58 23.76 -3.44
C TYR A 30 -4.94 24.17 -2.85
N GLU A 31 -5.38 25.38 -3.16
CA GLU A 31 -6.69 25.87 -2.72
C GLU A 31 -7.79 25.16 -3.50
N THR A 32 -8.72 24.53 -2.78
CA THR A 32 -9.85 23.81 -3.35
C THR A 32 -11.14 24.47 -2.88
N LEU A 33 -12.01 24.80 -3.82
CA LEU A 33 -13.32 25.39 -3.54
C LEU A 33 -14.37 24.27 -3.51
N LEU A 34 -15.16 24.25 -2.43
CA LEU A 34 -16.23 23.29 -2.23
C LEU A 34 -17.56 24.04 -2.04
N THR A 35 -18.61 23.46 -2.59
CA THR A 35 -19.99 23.86 -2.30
C THR A 35 -20.57 22.90 -1.26
N VAL A 36 -21.22 23.45 -0.24
CA VAL A 36 -21.83 22.70 0.86
C VAL A 36 -23.30 23.10 0.98
N ASP A 37 -24.15 22.13 1.28
CA ASP A 37 -25.51 22.40 1.73
C ASP A 37 -25.47 23.01 3.14
N ASN A 38 -25.82 24.30 3.21
CA ASN A 38 -25.95 25.07 4.44
C ASN A 38 -27.38 25.65 4.57
N SER A 39 -28.39 24.88 4.17
CA SER A 39 -29.80 25.27 4.22
C SER A 39 -30.28 25.66 5.62
N ASP A 40 -29.65 25.13 6.66
CA ASP A 40 -29.96 25.42 8.07
C ASP A 40 -29.14 26.58 8.65
N LEU A 41 -28.27 27.22 7.86
CA LEU A 41 -27.43 28.36 8.23
C LEU A 41 -26.51 28.10 9.43
N SER A 42 -26.20 26.84 9.71
CA SER A 42 -25.34 26.45 10.82
C SER A 42 -23.86 26.78 10.57
N LEU A 43 -23.43 26.76 9.31
CA LEU A 43 -22.05 27.09 8.95
C LEU A 43 -21.87 28.59 8.77
N ARG A 44 -20.84 29.12 9.43
CA ARG A 44 -20.47 30.54 9.37
C ARG A 44 -19.07 30.72 8.77
N PRO A 45 -18.79 31.87 8.14
CA PRO A 45 -17.44 32.20 7.68
C PRO A 45 -16.41 32.11 8.81
N GLY A 46 -15.21 31.63 8.48
CA GLY A 46 -14.10 31.49 9.43
C GLY A 46 -14.09 30.19 10.24
N MET A 47 -15.08 29.31 10.08
CA MET A 47 -15.05 27.98 10.69
C MET A 47 -13.96 27.10 10.05
N THR A 48 -13.22 26.39 10.89
CA THR A 48 -12.27 25.36 10.45
C THR A 48 -13.01 24.06 10.16
N ALA A 49 -12.68 23.45 9.01
CA ALA A 49 -13.28 22.22 8.55
C ALA A 49 -12.22 21.16 8.27
N THR A 50 -12.53 19.91 8.60
CA THR A 50 -11.79 18.75 8.09
C THR A 50 -12.66 18.09 7.02
N ALA A 51 -12.08 17.84 5.85
CA ALA A 51 -12.80 17.29 4.69
C ALA A 51 -12.18 15.98 4.24
N ASP A 52 -13.01 14.94 4.13
CA ASP A 52 -12.66 13.70 3.47
C ASP A 52 -13.13 13.78 2.01
N ILE A 53 -12.18 13.79 1.07
CA ILE A 53 -12.46 13.95 -0.37
C ILE A 53 -12.39 12.60 -1.06
N ILE A 54 -13.50 12.21 -1.68
CA ILE A 54 -13.58 10.97 -2.47
C ILE A 54 -13.05 11.24 -3.87
N VAL A 55 -11.83 10.78 -4.17
CA VAL A 55 -11.17 10.98 -5.47
C VAL A 55 -11.49 9.89 -6.50
N LYS A 56 -11.76 8.67 -6.04
CA LYS A 56 -12.11 7.53 -6.90
C LYS A 56 -13.01 6.59 -6.12
N ARG A 57 -14.05 6.07 -6.78
CA ARG A 57 -14.92 5.03 -6.23
C ARG A 57 -14.98 3.88 -7.23
N ILE A 58 -14.56 2.70 -6.79
CA ILE A 58 -14.62 1.46 -7.58
C ILE A 58 -15.56 0.52 -6.81
N LYS A 59 -16.50 -0.10 -7.52
CA LYS A 59 -17.48 -1.02 -6.95
C LYS A 59 -17.17 -2.43 -7.44
N ASP A 60 -17.65 -3.43 -6.69
CA ASP A 60 -17.61 -4.84 -7.10
C ASP A 60 -16.20 -5.36 -7.38
N VAL A 61 -15.24 -5.01 -6.50
CA VAL A 61 -13.83 -5.41 -6.58
C VAL A 61 -13.40 -6.30 -5.41
N VAL A 62 -12.44 -7.18 -5.69
CA VAL A 62 -11.75 -7.95 -4.66
C VAL A 62 -10.69 -7.07 -4.01
N LEU A 63 -10.73 -6.98 -2.69
CA LEU A 63 -9.78 -6.20 -1.89
C LEU A 63 -8.88 -7.13 -1.09
N VAL A 64 -7.59 -6.79 -1.04
CA VAL A 64 -6.62 -7.43 -0.15
C VAL A 64 -6.06 -6.41 0.85
N PRO A 65 -5.83 -6.80 2.11
CA PRO A 65 -5.15 -5.94 3.06
C PRO A 65 -3.72 -5.62 2.62
N ASN A 66 -3.30 -4.36 2.81
CA ASN A 66 -1.92 -3.95 2.48
C ASN A 66 -0.87 -4.69 3.32
N THR A 67 -1.25 -5.21 4.49
CA THR A 67 -0.39 -6.08 5.32
C THR A 67 -0.10 -7.42 4.65
N ALA A 68 -1.06 -8.02 3.93
CA ALA A 68 -0.85 -9.27 3.19
C ALA A 68 0.14 -9.08 2.02
N LEU A 69 0.09 -7.92 1.36
CA LEU A 69 1.02 -7.56 0.29
C LEU A 69 2.46 -7.37 0.79
N ARG A 70 2.61 -6.93 2.05
CA ARG A 70 3.91 -6.69 2.69
C ARG A 70 4.47 -7.91 3.42
N PHE A 71 3.67 -8.96 3.58
CA PHE A 71 4.09 -10.14 4.32
C PHE A 71 5.20 -10.91 3.55
N ILE A 72 6.33 -11.07 4.22
CA ILE A 72 7.47 -11.87 3.74
C ILE A 72 7.61 -13.06 4.67
N PRO A 73 7.41 -14.30 4.18
CA PRO A 73 7.58 -15.49 5.00
C PRO A 73 8.97 -15.55 5.64
N PRO A 74 9.08 -15.95 6.91
CA PRO A 74 10.37 -16.23 7.50
C PRO A 74 11.02 -17.38 6.71
N VAL A 75 12.16 -17.10 6.09
CA VAL A 75 12.94 -18.13 5.40
C VAL A 75 13.45 -19.07 6.48
N LYS A 76 12.89 -20.28 6.59
CA LYS A 76 13.59 -21.36 7.30
C LYS A 76 14.89 -21.57 6.53
N GLN A 77 16.00 -21.05 7.07
CA GLN A 77 17.33 -21.17 6.50
C GLN A 77 17.63 -22.65 6.28
N HIS A 78 17.35 -23.16 5.09
CA HIS A 78 18.12 -24.27 4.56
C HIS A 78 19.44 -23.62 4.18
N SER A 79 20.39 -23.68 5.11
CA SER A 79 21.80 -23.47 4.80
C SER A 79 22.08 -24.18 3.48
N PRO A 80 22.57 -23.48 2.43
CA PRO A 80 23.01 -24.19 1.24
C PRO A 80 24.00 -25.27 1.70
N PRO A 81 23.94 -26.50 1.16
CA PRO A 81 24.93 -27.51 1.49
C PRO A 81 26.30 -26.87 1.25
N LYS A 82 27.16 -26.89 2.27
CA LYS A 82 28.56 -26.46 2.13
C LYS A 82 29.20 -27.36 1.08
N GLY A 83 29.07 -26.99 -0.19
CA GLY A 83 29.73 -27.63 -1.31
C GLY A 83 31.22 -27.43 -1.11
N GLY A 84 31.93 -28.55 -0.98
CA GLY A 84 33.38 -28.59 -0.76
C GLY A 84 34.13 -27.85 -1.86
N GLY A 85 34.65 -26.68 -1.52
CA GLY A 85 35.69 -26.01 -2.27
C GLY A 85 37.02 -26.26 -1.57
N GLY A 86 37.75 -27.28 -2.03
CA GLY A 86 39.11 -27.55 -1.59
C GLY A 86 40.04 -26.35 -1.80
N LEU A 87 41.23 -26.43 -1.19
CA LEU A 87 42.28 -25.41 -1.08
C LEU A 87 42.79 -24.79 -2.40
N LEU A 88 42.18 -25.14 -3.54
CA LEU A 88 42.52 -24.67 -4.88
C LEU A 88 41.88 -23.31 -5.25
N SER A 89 40.89 -22.83 -4.49
CA SER A 89 40.24 -21.54 -4.79
C SER A 89 41.02 -20.32 -4.28
N ALA A 90 42.20 -20.51 -3.68
CA ALA A 90 43.03 -19.47 -3.10
C ALA A 90 44.08 -18.86 -4.07
N ILE A 91 44.20 -19.39 -5.30
CA ILE A 91 45.33 -19.08 -6.20
C ILE A 91 44.89 -18.32 -7.48
N LEU A 92 43.59 -18.16 -7.72
CA LEU A 92 43.11 -17.43 -8.90
C LEU A 92 42.91 -15.93 -8.60
N PRO A 93 43.47 -15.00 -9.40
CA PRO A 93 43.22 -13.57 -9.25
C PRO A 93 41.73 -13.27 -9.48
N ARG A 94 41.08 -12.75 -8.43
CA ARG A 94 39.66 -12.38 -8.45
C ARG A 94 39.44 -11.26 -9.48
N ARG A 95 38.71 -11.56 -10.57
CA ARG A 95 38.15 -10.51 -11.45
C ARG A 95 37.25 -9.59 -10.61
N PRO A 96 37.34 -8.26 -10.73
CA PRO A 96 36.40 -7.37 -10.06
C PRO A 96 35.01 -7.58 -10.66
N PRO A 97 33.97 -7.92 -9.90
CA PRO A 97 32.61 -7.89 -10.41
C PRO A 97 32.19 -6.42 -10.51
N ARG A 98 32.33 -5.85 -11.72
CA ARG A 98 31.66 -4.61 -12.09
C ARG A 98 30.37 -5.00 -12.78
N GLU A 99 29.26 -4.92 -12.05
CA GLU A 99 27.98 -4.50 -12.60
C GLU A 99 27.04 -4.22 -11.44
N TYR A 100 26.74 -2.94 -11.26
CA TYR A 100 25.58 -2.49 -10.54
C TYR A 100 24.39 -3.06 -11.30
N ARG A 101 23.91 -4.23 -10.87
CA ARG A 101 22.70 -4.85 -11.42
C ARG A 101 21.58 -3.88 -11.09
N GLU A 102 21.20 -3.02 -12.04
CA GLU A 102 19.95 -2.29 -11.96
C GLU A 102 18.89 -3.32 -11.64
N LYS A 103 18.34 -3.26 -10.43
CA LYS A 103 17.20 -4.08 -10.08
C LYS A 103 16.14 -3.69 -11.12
N PRO A 104 15.65 -4.63 -11.95
CA PRO A 104 14.58 -4.30 -12.88
C PRO A 104 13.49 -3.64 -12.03
N SER A 105 13.06 -2.45 -12.43
CA SER A 105 11.98 -1.72 -11.78
C SER A 105 10.84 -2.71 -11.61
N ALA A 106 10.69 -3.24 -10.39
CA ALA A 106 9.69 -4.25 -10.12
C ALA A 106 8.36 -3.60 -10.49
N ASP A 107 7.67 -4.16 -11.47
CA ASP A 107 6.34 -3.72 -11.85
C ASP A 107 5.50 -3.74 -10.56
N ILE A 108 5.27 -2.55 -9.98
CA ILE A 108 4.66 -2.39 -8.66
C ILE A 108 3.26 -3.03 -8.67
N SER A 109 2.63 -3.10 -9.85
CA SER A 109 1.35 -3.77 -10.03
C SER A 109 1.43 -5.27 -9.81
N ARG A 110 2.56 -5.94 -10.05
CA ARG A 110 2.70 -7.39 -9.83
C ARG A 110 3.19 -7.64 -8.41
N GLN A 111 2.29 -8.15 -7.58
CA GLN A 111 2.57 -8.49 -6.19
C GLN A 111 2.32 -9.98 -5.94
N ARG A 112 2.77 -10.45 -4.77
CA ARG A 112 2.48 -11.80 -4.29
C ARG A 112 1.90 -11.72 -2.90
N VAL A 113 0.88 -12.52 -2.66
CA VAL A 113 0.34 -12.78 -1.32
C VAL A 113 0.48 -14.25 -0.97
N TRP A 114 0.27 -14.59 0.28
CA TRP A 114 0.46 -15.94 0.78
C TRP A 114 -0.85 -16.47 1.36
N LYS A 115 -1.28 -17.65 0.91
CA LYS A 115 -2.35 -18.43 1.54
C LYS A 115 -1.75 -19.57 2.36
N LEU A 116 -2.43 -19.96 3.42
CA LEU A 116 -2.03 -21.09 4.25
C LEU A 116 -2.81 -22.34 3.84
N MET A 117 -2.13 -23.35 3.31
CA MET A 117 -2.73 -24.65 2.96
C MET A 117 -1.96 -25.77 3.63
N GLY A 118 -2.64 -26.57 4.47
CA GLY A 118 -2.02 -27.70 5.18
C GLY A 118 -0.78 -27.31 6.01
N GLY A 119 -0.79 -26.12 6.63
CA GLY A 119 0.32 -25.58 7.40
C GLY A 119 1.50 -25.05 6.56
N LYS A 120 1.39 -25.04 5.23
CA LYS A 120 2.41 -24.51 4.31
C LYS A 120 1.94 -23.20 3.68
N LEU A 121 2.85 -22.25 3.59
CA LEU A 121 2.62 -20.99 2.90
C LEU A 121 2.73 -21.22 1.39
N VAL A 122 1.66 -20.89 0.66
CA VAL A 122 1.58 -21.00 -0.79
C VAL A 122 1.42 -19.61 -1.38
N ALA A 123 2.34 -19.24 -2.27
CA ALA A 123 2.33 -17.94 -2.94
C ALA A 123 1.23 -17.89 -4.00
N VAL A 124 0.51 -16.78 -4.05
CA VAL A 124 -0.45 -16.43 -5.09
C VAL A 124 0.02 -15.14 -5.74
N ASN A 125 0.28 -15.19 -7.04
CA ASN A 125 0.67 -14.01 -7.81
C ASN A 125 -0.57 -13.22 -8.20
N ILE A 126 -0.53 -11.91 -7.99
CA ILE A 126 -1.64 -11.01 -8.29
C ILE A 126 -1.16 -9.74 -8.98
N THR A 127 -2.08 -9.11 -9.72
CA THR A 127 -1.95 -7.75 -10.21
C THR A 127 -2.85 -6.84 -9.40
N ILE A 128 -2.26 -5.83 -8.76
CA ILE A 128 -2.96 -4.86 -7.93
C ILE A 128 -3.34 -3.59 -8.70
N GLY A 129 -4.40 -2.94 -8.24
CA GLY A 129 -4.98 -1.72 -8.79
C GLY A 129 -4.92 -0.56 -7.79
N ALA A 130 -6.04 0.16 -7.64
CA ALA A 130 -6.11 1.29 -6.73
C ALA A 130 -6.02 0.86 -5.25
N THR A 131 -5.48 1.74 -4.41
CA THR A 131 -5.45 1.57 -2.95
C THR A 131 -6.11 2.76 -2.26
N ASP A 132 -6.80 2.49 -1.16
CA ASP A 132 -7.30 3.52 -0.23
C ASP A 132 -6.34 3.77 0.95
N GLY A 133 -5.12 3.22 0.88
CA GLY A 133 -4.09 3.27 1.92
C GLY A 133 -4.15 2.11 2.92
N ARG A 134 -5.29 1.43 3.07
CA ARG A 134 -5.46 0.28 3.98
C ARG A 134 -5.63 -1.03 3.21
N MET A 135 -6.44 -0.97 2.16
CA MET A 135 -6.79 -2.07 1.27
C MET A 135 -6.35 -1.72 -0.15
N THR A 136 -6.10 -2.75 -0.94
CA THR A 136 -5.74 -2.61 -2.35
C THR A 136 -6.61 -3.51 -3.20
N GLU A 137 -7.08 -2.98 -4.33
CA GLU A 137 -7.81 -3.69 -5.37
C GLU A 137 -6.94 -4.76 -6.02
N VAL A 138 -7.51 -5.94 -6.25
CA VAL A 138 -6.91 -6.99 -7.09
C VAL A 138 -7.58 -6.96 -8.47
N VAL A 139 -6.80 -6.61 -9.50
CA VAL A 139 -7.25 -6.54 -10.89
C VAL A 139 -7.16 -7.90 -11.57
N LYS A 140 -6.14 -8.70 -11.24
CA LYS A 140 -5.94 -10.06 -11.77
C LYS A 140 -5.30 -10.96 -10.72
N GLY A 141 -5.62 -12.24 -10.79
CA GLY A 141 -5.01 -13.28 -9.95
C GLY A 141 -6.05 -14.25 -9.41
N ASP A 142 -5.57 -15.36 -8.87
CA ASP A 142 -6.40 -16.43 -8.27
C ASP A 142 -6.75 -16.08 -6.82
N ILE A 143 -7.53 -15.00 -6.64
CA ILE A 143 -8.05 -14.56 -5.34
C ILE A 143 -9.54 -14.31 -5.45
N GLU A 144 -10.29 -15.00 -4.61
CA GLU A 144 -11.74 -14.83 -4.46
C GLU A 144 -12.06 -14.20 -3.09
N PRO A 145 -13.19 -13.49 -2.97
CA PRO A 145 -13.69 -13.02 -1.69
C PRO A 145 -13.78 -14.15 -0.66
N GLY A 146 -13.28 -13.90 0.55
CA GLY A 146 -13.28 -14.89 1.64
C GLY A 146 -12.05 -15.79 1.69
N LEU A 147 -11.15 -15.75 0.69
CA LEU A 147 -9.88 -16.48 0.74
C LEU A 147 -9.00 -15.97 1.90
N PRO A 148 -8.62 -16.83 2.87
CA PRO A 148 -7.74 -16.42 3.96
C PRO A 148 -6.31 -16.16 3.46
N LEU A 149 -5.80 -14.97 3.72
CA LEU A 149 -4.42 -14.57 3.44
C LEU A 149 -3.62 -14.39 4.72
N VAL A 150 -2.32 -14.68 4.64
CA VAL A 150 -1.39 -14.49 5.74
C VAL A 150 -0.89 -13.05 5.75
N VAL A 151 -1.08 -12.39 6.89
CA VAL A 151 -0.67 -10.99 7.11
C VAL A 151 0.52 -10.88 8.06
N ASP A 152 0.75 -11.89 8.90
CA ASP A 152 1.83 -11.95 9.89
C ASP A 152 2.06 -13.40 10.37
N THR A 153 3.18 -13.64 11.04
CA THR A 153 3.50 -14.90 11.74
C THR A 153 3.94 -14.61 13.16
N ARG A 154 3.27 -15.22 14.15
CA ARG A 154 3.71 -15.17 15.55
C ARG A 154 4.61 -16.35 15.87
N SER A 155 5.88 -16.10 16.12
CA SER A 155 6.79 -17.10 16.68
C SER A 155 6.47 -17.28 18.16
N SER A 156 5.99 -18.46 18.58
CA SER A 156 5.96 -18.81 20.00
C SER A 156 7.39 -19.13 20.43
N VAL A 157 8.02 -18.21 21.15
CA VAL A 157 9.24 -18.51 21.90
C VAL A 157 8.78 -19.16 23.21
N ASN A 158 9.15 -20.41 23.42
CA ASN A 158 9.14 -21.07 24.73
C ASN A 158 10.52 -20.88 25.38
#